data_AF-E3JZS8-F1
#
_entry.id   AF-E3JZS8-F1
#
_cell.length_a   1.000
_cell.length_b   1.000
_cell.length_c   1.000
_cell.angle_alpha   90.00
_cell.angle_beta   90.00
_cell.angle_gamma   90.00
#
_symmetry.space_group_name_H-M   'P 1'
#
loop_
_entity.id
_entity.type
_entity.pdbx_description
1 polymer ?
#
loop_
_entity_poly.entity_id
_entity_poly.type
_entity_poly.pdbx_seq_one_letter_code
_entity_poly.pdbx_strand_id
1 'polypeptide(L)'
;MIMRSWISYHSIRDRLRFLLFTSCWCLLFIPIYLFANLRLPGQALSSVLSNVGFISLTWLFWLCGAASWTDALGGTLHCGDLFLRNQVIDVSIPYCGSLRAVQAFAWMIWLLFSAALLYISTVAFQAKSHPTGLKGPMREVPAPTSAA
;
A
#
# COMPACT_ATOMS: atom_id res chain seq x y z
N MET A 1 -3.25 35.28 -11.93
CA MET A 1 -3.89 33.99 -12.28
C MET A 1 -2.90 32.91 -12.69
N ILE A 2 -1.85 33.25 -13.45
CA ILE A 2 -0.80 32.32 -13.92
C ILE A 2 -0.08 31.57 -12.78
N MET A 3 0.29 32.24 -11.69
CA MET A 3 1.07 31.62 -10.61
C MET A 3 0.35 30.49 -9.85
N ARG A 4 -1.00 30.56 -9.69
CA ARG A 4 -1.79 29.47 -9.08
C ARG A 4 -1.81 28.21 -9.96
N SER A 5 -1.85 28.38 -11.28
CA SER A 5 -1.85 27.26 -12.23
C SER A 5 -0.54 26.46 -12.14
N TRP A 6 0.61 27.14 -12.05
CA TRP A 6 1.91 26.48 -11.90
C TRP A 6 2.03 25.71 -10.58
N ILE A 7 1.57 26.28 -9.46
CA ILE A 7 1.64 25.64 -8.14
C ILE A 7 0.77 24.37 -8.10
N SER A 8 -0.46 24.43 -8.63
CA SER A 8 -1.34 23.26 -8.71
C SER A 8 -0.77 22.15 -9.59
N TYR A 9 -0.13 22.50 -10.71
CA TYR A 9 0.49 21.52 -11.61
C TYR A 9 1.68 20.78 -10.97
N HIS A 10 2.55 21.50 -10.24
CA HIS A 10 3.67 20.90 -9.52
C HIS A 10 3.17 19.99 -8.37
N SER A 11 2.17 20.45 -7.61
CA SER A 11 1.59 19.69 -6.50
C SER A 11 1.00 18.33 -6.93
N ILE A 12 0.24 18.29 -8.03
CA ILE A 12 -0.36 17.05 -8.55
C ILE A 12 0.73 16.07 -9.00
N ARG A 13 1.74 16.57 -9.71
CA ARG A 13 2.85 15.76 -10.22
C ARG A 13 3.64 15.11 -9.08
N ASP A 14 3.92 15.83 -8.01
CA ASP A 14 4.71 15.31 -6.90
C ASP A 14 3.96 14.24 -6.10
N ARG A 15 2.65 14.40 -5.94
CA ARG A 15 1.79 13.37 -5.31
C ARG A 15 1.70 12.09 -6.17
N LEU A 16 1.64 12.23 -7.50
CA LEU A 16 1.70 11.08 -8.41
C LEU A 16 3.06 10.37 -8.35
N ARG A 17 4.16 11.12 -8.27
CA ARG A 17 5.51 10.56 -8.08
C ARG A 17 5.63 9.79 -6.78
N PHE A 18 4.97 10.23 -5.71
CA PHE A 18 4.92 9.48 -4.46
C PHE A 18 4.16 8.15 -4.58
N LEU A 19 3.05 8.11 -5.33
CA LEU A 19 2.35 6.85 -5.64
C LEU A 19 3.21 5.90 -6.50
N LEU A 20 3.95 6.44 -7.47
CA LEU A 20 4.91 5.67 -8.26
C LEU A 20 6.05 5.12 -7.39
N PHE A 21 6.58 5.95 -6.48
CA PHE A 21 7.55 5.52 -5.49
C PHE A 21 6.99 4.38 -4.63
N THR A 22 5.76 4.51 -4.14
CA THR A 22 5.11 3.48 -3.32
C THR A 22 4.92 2.17 -4.09
N SER A 23 4.54 2.25 -5.37
CA SER A 23 4.45 1.09 -6.25
C SER A 23 5.80 0.41 -6.47
N CYS A 24 6.85 1.20 -6.74
CA CYS A 24 8.22 0.70 -6.92
C CYS A 24 8.77 0.10 -5.62
N TRP A 25 8.49 0.72 -4.48
CA TRP A 25 8.81 0.22 -3.15
C TRP A 25 8.25 -1.19 -2.95
N CYS A 26 6.98 -1.39 -3.29
CA CYS A 26 6.34 -2.69 -3.19
C CYS A 26 6.99 -3.72 -4.13
N LEU A 27 7.21 -3.35 -5.40
CA LEU A 27 7.76 -4.27 -6.40
C LEU A 27 9.20 -4.69 -6.11
N LEU A 28 10.02 -3.82 -5.52
CA LEU A 28 11.41 -4.12 -5.23
C LEU A 28 11.60 -4.71 -3.84
N PHE A 29 11.11 -4.04 -2.80
CA PHE A 29 11.44 -4.42 -1.44
C PHE A 29 10.63 -5.62 -0.94
N ILE A 30 9.38 -5.84 -1.39
CA ILE A 30 8.60 -7.01 -0.95
C ILE A 30 9.27 -8.34 -1.37
N PRO A 31 9.62 -8.59 -2.65
CA PRO A 31 10.25 -9.86 -3.02
C PRO A 31 11.64 -10.02 -2.42
N ILE A 32 12.43 -8.94 -2.31
CA ILE A 32 13.74 -8.98 -1.66
C ILE A 32 13.58 -9.34 -0.18
N TYR A 33 12.64 -8.69 0.52
CA TYR A 33 12.36 -8.94 1.93
C TYR A 33 11.83 -10.35 2.16
N LEU A 34 10.94 -10.84 1.30
CA LEU A 34 10.43 -12.21 1.34
C LEU A 34 11.55 -13.23 1.13
N PHE A 35 12.40 -13.03 0.12
CA PHE A 35 13.54 -13.90 -0.15
C PHE A 35 14.52 -13.92 1.03
N ALA A 36 14.82 -12.76 1.62
CA ALA A 36 15.68 -12.66 2.80
C ALA A 36 15.09 -13.42 4.01
N ASN A 37 13.77 -13.29 4.25
CA ASN A 37 13.08 -14.01 5.33
C ASN A 37 13.10 -15.53 5.13
N LEU A 38 13.01 -16.01 3.89
CA LEU A 38 13.05 -17.43 3.57
C LEU A 38 14.47 -18.03 3.62
N ARG A 39 15.51 -17.23 3.35
CA ARG A 39 16.91 -17.69 3.31
C ARG A 39 17.64 -17.64 4.64
N LEU A 40 17.23 -16.77 5.56
CA LEU A 40 17.93 -16.53 6.84
C LEU A 40 17.04 -16.91 8.04
N PRO A 41 16.65 -18.19 8.20
CA PRO A 41 15.92 -18.62 9.38
C PRO A 41 16.77 -18.39 10.64
N GLY A 42 16.21 -17.67 11.63
CA GLY A 42 16.85 -17.44 12.94
C GLY A 42 17.64 -16.14 13.09
N GLN A 43 17.76 -15.32 12.04
CA GLN A 43 18.37 -13.98 12.13
C GLN A 43 17.35 -12.90 12.49
N ALA A 44 17.78 -11.75 13.03
CA ALA A 44 16.91 -10.64 13.43
C ALA A 44 15.98 -10.13 12.30
N LEU A 45 16.38 -10.29 11.05
CA LEU A 45 15.58 -9.98 9.85
C LEU A 45 14.37 -10.90 9.67
N SER A 46 14.42 -12.13 10.19
CA SER A 46 13.32 -13.10 10.23
C SER A 46 12.45 -12.94 11.49
N SER A 47 12.71 -11.91 12.30
CA SER A 47 11.90 -11.64 13.48
C SER A 47 10.50 -11.12 13.11
N VAL A 48 9.52 -11.48 13.93
CA VAL A 48 8.15 -10.97 13.84
C VAL A 48 8.13 -9.45 13.89
N LEU A 49 8.99 -8.84 14.71
CA LEU A 49 9.06 -7.38 14.85
C LEU A 49 9.52 -6.69 13.56
N SER A 50 10.53 -7.26 12.88
CA SER A 50 11.01 -6.76 11.58
C SER A 50 9.90 -6.82 10.52
N ASN A 51 9.16 -7.93 10.49
CA ASN A 51 8.06 -8.13 9.56
C ASN A 51 6.93 -7.13 9.80
N VAL A 52 6.51 -6.94 11.05
CA VAL A 52 5.48 -5.94 11.41
C VAL A 52 5.95 -4.52 11.07
N GLY A 53 7.22 -4.18 11.33
CA GLY A 53 7.80 -2.89 10.96
C GLY A 53 7.76 -2.64 9.45
N PHE A 54 8.20 -3.60 8.63
CA PHE A 54 8.21 -3.47 7.18
C PHE A 54 6.79 -3.37 6.58
N ILE A 55 5.86 -4.18 7.09
CA ILE A 55 4.46 -4.19 6.67
C ILE A 55 3.76 -2.88 7.04
N SER A 56 3.97 -2.37 8.26
CA SER A 56 3.35 -1.11 8.72
C SER A 56 3.88 0.11 7.96
N LEU A 57 5.17 0.14 7.63
CA LEU A 57 5.74 1.16 6.74
C LEU A 57 5.09 1.17 5.36
N THR A 58 4.92 -0.03 4.78
CA THR A 58 4.27 -0.18 3.47
C THR A 58 2.80 0.25 3.54
N TRP A 59 2.10 -0.07 4.63
CA TRP A 59 0.73 0.36 4.87
C TRP A 59 0.62 1.90 4.95
N LEU A 60 1.54 2.55 5.66
CA LEU A 60 1.59 4.01 5.77
C LEU A 60 1.87 4.69 4.43
N PHE A 61 2.76 4.14 3.60
CA PHE A 61 3.01 4.70 2.27
C PHE A 61 1.75 4.67 1.39
N TRP A 62 1.00 3.57 1.40
CA TRP A 62 -0.28 3.50 0.68
C TRP A 62 -1.33 4.47 1.24
N LEU A 63 -1.45 4.59 2.57
CA LEU A 63 -2.38 5.52 3.21
C LEU A 63 -2.06 6.97 2.82
N CYS A 64 -0.82 7.40 3.03
CA CYS A 64 -0.36 8.75 2.70
C CYS A 64 -0.49 9.04 1.19
N GLY A 65 -0.25 8.04 0.34
CA GLY A 65 -0.37 8.17 -1.11
C GLY A 65 -1.81 8.36 -1.56
N ALA A 66 -2.73 7.54 -1.06
CA ALA A 66 -4.15 7.65 -1.37
C ALA A 66 -4.77 8.94 -0.81
N ALA A 67 -4.42 9.32 0.42
CA ALA A 67 -4.91 10.53 1.07
C ALA A 67 -4.41 11.81 0.38
N SER A 68 -3.10 11.90 0.12
CA SER A 68 -2.54 13.06 -0.60
C SER A 68 -3.09 13.15 -2.02
N TRP A 69 -3.27 12.04 -2.74
CA TRP A 69 -3.88 12.08 -4.07
C TRP A 69 -5.32 12.60 -4.02
N THR A 70 -6.11 12.13 -3.06
CA THR A 70 -7.51 12.56 -2.86
C THR A 70 -7.62 14.05 -2.54
N ASP A 71 -6.73 14.57 -1.68
CA ASP A 71 -6.66 16.00 -1.37
C ASP A 71 -6.26 16.85 -2.59
N ALA A 72 -5.37 16.34 -3.45
CA ALA A 72 -4.95 17.04 -4.68
C ALA A 72 -6.12 17.26 -5.65
N LEU A 73 -7.07 16.34 -5.63
CA LEU A 73 -8.25 16.30 -6.50
C LEU A 73 -9.46 17.01 -5.87
N GLY A 74 -9.35 17.48 -4.63
CA GLY A 74 -10.46 18.08 -3.88
C GLY A 74 -11.52 17.06 -3.45
N GLY A 75 -11.15 15.79 -3.31
CA GLY A 75 -12.06 14.71 -2.93
C GLY A 75 -12.61 13.95 -4.13
N THR A 76 -13.79 14.34 -4.63
CA THR A 76 -14.47 13.65 -5.73
C THR A 76 -14.23 14.33 -7.07
N LEU A 77 -13.54 13.62 -7.98
CA LEU A 77 -13.31 14.12 -9.33
C LEU A 77 -14.54 13.85 -10.22
N HIS A 78 -15.25 14.90 -10.59
CA HIS A 78 -16.35 14.85 -11.57
C HIS A 78 -15.81 15.12 -12.98
N CYS A 79 -15.68 14.05 -13.77
CA CYS A 79 -15.34 14.11 -15.19
C CYS A 79 -16.62 14.18 -16.02
N GLY A 80 -17.07 15.38 -16.38
CA GLY A 80 -18.25 15.58 -17.22
C GLY A 80 -18.76 17.01 -17.21
N ASP A 81 -19.75 17.26 -18.06
CA ASP A 81 -20.46 18.54 -18.18
C ASP A 81 -21.03 18.97 -16.82
N LEU A 82 -20.39 19.96 -16.20
CA LEU A 82 -20.91 20.58 -14.99
C LEU A 82 -22.04 21.52 -15.40
N PHE A 83 -23.29 21.10 -15.14
CA PHE A 83 -24.47 21.96 -15.25
C PHE A 83 -24.51 22.96 -14.10
N LEU A 84 -23.80 24.08 -14.28
CA LEU A 84 -23.88 25.23 -13.37
C LEU A 84 -24.68 26.34 -14.06
N ARG A 85 -25.81 26.73 -13.44
CA ARG A 85 -26.70 27.83 -13.91
C ARG A 85 -26.97 27.81 -15.42
N ASN A 86 -27.73 26.83 -15.93
CA ASN A 86 -28.16 26.80 -17.34
C ASN A 86 -27.02 26.89 -18.39
N GLN A 87 -25.76 26.63 -18.01
CA GLN A 87 -24.62 26.63 -18.89
C GLN A 87 -23.85 25.32 -18.70
N VAL A 88 -23.63 24.60 -19.81
CA VAL A 88 -22.76 23.43 -19.85
C VAL A 88 -21.32 23.93 -19.84
N ILE A 89 -20.63 23.74 -18.72
CA ILE A 89 -19.20 24.01 -18.63
C ILE A 89 -18.49 22.67 -18.84
N ASP A 90 -17.94 22.50 -20.04
CA ASP A 90 -17.10 21.38 -20.39
C ASP A 90 -15.74 21.55 -19.68
N VAL A 91 -15.66 21.08 -18.44
CA VAL A 91 -14.39 21.02 -17.69
C VAL A 91 -13.62 19.82 -18.23
N SER A 92 -13.13 19.95 -19.46
CA SER A 92 -12.29 18.96 -20.12
C SER A 92 -10.92 18.93 -19.44
N ILE A 93 -10.85 18.24 -18.30
CA ILE A 93 -9.58 17.91 -17.64
C ILE A 93 -8.91 16.86 -18.52
N PRO A 94 -7.74 17.14 -19.13
CA PRO A 94 -7.04 16.14 -19.91
C PRO A 94 -6.76 14.92 -19.03
N TYR A 95 -7.08 13.73 -19.56
CA TYR A 95 -6.88 12.43 -18.90
C TYR A 95 -7.76 12.14 -17.67
N CYS A 96 -8.89 12.82 -17.49
CA CYS A 96 -9.76 12.68 -16.31
C CYS A 96 -10.09 11.23 -15.89
N GLY A 97 -10.37 10.35 -16.86
CA GLY A 97 -10.62 8.93 -16.59
C GLY A 97 -9.44 8.22 -15.91
N SER A 98 -8.21 8.54 -16.31
CA SER A 98 -7.00 7.97 -15.70
C SER A 98 -6.76 8.49 -14.29
N LEU A 99 -7.01 9.77 -14.01
CA LEU A 99 -6.85 10.34 -12.66
C LEU A 99 -7.84 9.71 -11.67
N ARG A 100 -9.09 9.53 -12.12
CA ARG A 100 -10.14 8.84 -11.34
C ARG A 100 -9.78 7.37 -11.11
N ALA A 101 -9.23 6.69 -12.12
CA ALA A 101 -8.79 5.31 -11.98
C ALA A 101 -7.65 5.17 -10.95
N VAL A 102 -6.62 6.04 -11.02
CA VAL A 102 -5.50 6.04 -10.07
C VAL A 102 -6.00 6.22 -8.63
N GLN A 103 -6.95 7.15 -8.42
CA GLN A 103 -7.55 7.36 -7.10
C GLN A 103 -8.26 6.10 -6.60
N ALA A 104 -9.08 5.46 -7.44
CA ALA A 104 -9.79 4.25 -7.08
C ALA A 104 -8.83 3.09 -6.78
N PHE A 105 -7.81 2.86 -7.61
CA PHE A 105 -6.84 1.79 -7.39
C PHE A 105 -6.01 2.00 -6.12
N ALA A 106 -5.60 3.23 -5.81
CA ALA A 106 -4.87 3.53 -4.59
C ALA A 106 -5.67 3.16 -3.33
N TRP A 107 -6.95 3.55 -3.29
CA TRP A 107 -7.84 3.20 -2.18
C TRP A 107 -8.19 1.70 -2.13
N MET A 108 -8.41 1.06 -3.28
CA MET A 108 -8.67 -0.39 -3.33
C MET A 108 -7.49 -1.19 -2.80
N ILE A 109 -6.26 -0.84 -3.18
CA ILE A 109 -5.05 -1.52 -2.68
C ILE A 109 -4.94 -1.34 -1.17
N TRP A 110 -5.13 -0.12 -0.66
CA TRP A 110 -5.06 0.14 0.77
C TRP A 110 -6.14 -0.62 1.57
N LEU A 111 -7.37 -0.70 1.06
CA LEU A 111 -8.47 -1.45 1.69
C LEU A 111 -8.20 -2.95 1.69
N LEU A 112 -7.81 -3.52 0.54
CA LEU A 112 -7.48 -4.95 0.43
C LEU A 112 -6.30 -5.30 1.35
N PHE A 113 -5.29 -4.44 1.40
CA PHE A 113 -4.14 -4.64 2.27
C PHE A 113 -4.54 -4.59 3.76
N SER A 114 -5.39 -3.63 4.14
CA SER A 114 -5.92 -3.53 5.51
C SER A 114 -6.77 -4.75 5.89
N ALA A 115 -7.62 -5.23 4.97
CA ALA A 115 -8.42 -6.43 5.19
C ALA A 115 -7.54 -7.67 5.37
N ALA A 116 -6.49 -7.82 4.56
CA ALA A 116 -5.51 -8.90 4.72
C ALA A 116 -4.79 -8.83 6.08
N LEU A 117 -4.41 -7.64 6.54
CA LEU A 117 -3.77 -7.45 7.85
C LEU A 117 -4.71 -7.78 9.02
N LEU A 118 -5.99 -7.40 8.92
CA LEU A 118 -6.99 -7.77 9.92
C LEU A 118 -7.15 -9.29 9.99
N TYR A 119 -7.25 -9.96 8.84
CA TYR A 119 -7.35 -11.42 8.79
C TYR A 119 -6.10 -12.12 9.37
N ILE A 120 -4.90 -11.67 9.04
CA ILE A 120 -3.67 -12.25 9.60
C ILE A 120 -3.60 -12.00 11.11
N SER A 121 -4.05 -10.82 11.58
CA SER A 121 -4.10 -10.50 13.00
C SER A 121 -5.05 -11.42 13.76
N THR A 122 -6.25 -11.68 13.24
CA THR A 122 -7.19 -12.61 13.89
C THR A 122 -6.64 -14.03 13.98
N VAL A 123 -5.98 -14.51 12.91
CA VAL A 123 -5.28 -15.81 12.92
C VAL A 123 -4.15 -15.82 13.96
N ALA A 124 -3.37 -14.75 14.06
CA ALA A 124 -2.29 -14.65 15.04
C ALA A 124 -2.83 -14.68 16.49
N PHE A 125 -3.94 -13.98 16.77
CA PHE A 125 -4.59 -14.01 18.08
C PHE A 125 -5.15 -15.39 18.41
N GLN A 126 -5.75 -16.08 17.44
CA GLN A 126 -6.21 -17.46 17.60
C GLN A 126 -5.02 -18.38 17.88
N ALA A 127 -3.92 -18.29 17.12
CA ALA A 127 -2.73 -19.11 17.31
C ALA A 127 -2.09 -18.93 18.70
N LYS A 128 -2.14 -17.71 19.28
CA LYS A 128 -1.70 -17.45 20.66
C LYS A 128 -2.54 -18.20 21.71
N SER A 129 -3.81 -18.48 21.42
CA SER A 129 -4.72 -19.18 22.34
C SER A 129 -4.49 -20.70 22.42
N HIS A 130 -3.69 -21.28 21.50
CA HIS A 130 -3.36 -22.70 21.54
C HIS A 130 -2.12 -22.99 22.42
N PRO A 131 -2.12 -24.07 23.22
CA PRO A 131 -1.03 -24.42 24.15
C PRO A 131 0.29 -24.82 23.47
N THR A 132 0.30 -25.06 22.15
CA THR A 132 1.50 -25.27 21.32
C THR A 132 2.03 -23.97 20.68
N GLY A 133 1.52 -22.81 21.12
CA GLY A 133 1.58 -21.53 20.41
C GLY A 133 2.96 -21.02 19.97
N LEU A 134 2.98 -20.30 18.83
CA LEU A 134 3.98 -19.40 18.21
C LEU A 134 5.49 -19.70 18.35
N LYS A 135 5.90 -20.82 18.94
CA LYS A 135 7.29 -21.15 19.27
C LYS A 135 7.98 -22.03 18.23
N GLY A 136 7.32 -22.33 17.11
CA GLY A 136 7.91 -23.07 16.00
C GLY A 136 8.46 -22.14 14.89
N PRO A 137 9.60 -22.46 14.25
CA PRO A 137 10.04 -21.77 13.04
C PRO A 137 8.99 -21.94 11.92
N MET A 138 8.82 -20.93 11.05
CA MET A 138 7.88 -21.00 9.89
C MET A 138 8.17 -22.15 8.92
N ARG A 139 9.35 -22.76 9.02
CA ARG A 139 9.74 -23.96 8.30
C ARG A 139 10.40 -24.91 9.28
N GLU A 140 9.82 -26.08 9.46
CA GLU A 140 10.47 -27.20 10.11
C GLU A 140 11.58 -27.69 9.18
N VAL A 141 12.84 -27.53 9.60
CA VAL A 141 13.94 -28.21 8.92
C VAL A 141 13.89 -29.66 9.42
N PRO A 142 13.67 -30.66 8.54
CA PRO A 142 13.72 -32.06 8.98
C PRO A 142 15.08 -32.30 9.64
N ALA A 143 15.04 -32.78 10.88
CA ALA A 143 16.25 -33.13 11.62
C ALA A 143 17.10 -34.06 10.73
N PRO A 144 18.43 -33.84 10.62
CA PRO A 144 19.27 -34.84 10.01
C PRO A 144 19.06 -36.13 10.78
N THR A 145 18.54 -37.15 10.11
CA THR A 145 18.48 -38.50 10.63
C THR A 145 19.91 -38.94 10.90
N SER A 146 20.40 -38.72 12.12
CA SER A 146 21.52 -39.45 12.69
C SER A 146 21.04 -40.88 12.94
N ALA A 147 20.93 -41.64 11.85
CA ALA A 147 20.95 -43.10 11.88
C ALA A 147 22.42 -43.51 11.87
N ALA A 148 22.96 -43.72 13.07
CA ALA A 148 24.13 -44.55 13.32
C ALA A 148 23.68 -45.69 14.23
#